data_AF-A0A370AHB8-F1
#
_entry.id   AF-A0A370AHB8-F1
#
_cell.length_a   1.000
_cell.length_b   1.000
_cell.length_c   1.000
_cell.angle_alpha   90.00
_cell.angle_beta   90.00
_cell.angle_gamma   90.00
#
_symmetry.space_group_name_H-M   'P 1'
#
loop_
_entity.id
_entity.type
_entity.pdbx_description
1 polymer ?
#
loop_
_entity_poly.entity_id
_entity_poly.type
_entity_poly.pdbx_seq_one_letter_code
_entity_poly.pdbx_strand_id
1 'polypeptide(L)'
;MTDKGSSTMQFSKTSAPRESPGAEFWKILIIDDESIMHSVTELVLRDFKFDEKKLRFLSAYSAEEAKEVLSKNRDIAVAFVDIVMEEDNSGLQLIQWVREELKNSEIRLILRTGQPGLAPERDIIQRYEVNDYKEKTELTDIKLITSLTVAIRGYRDIHILNRNKNGFETILRGGREMWIQESSRDFISLINRQFLQIAFGDSLRQENPDSLLIQKSEHECKILQASGSFSRYLGQNLGQNLGSREDSLIKSLYEFCQEVKTFRYREPYLFCTLATRQAEEIYLIVKTETTPDDTDSDILSAFLLNSSLALDYWFLTSSRSRSQKKMLFFLSEVIEQHFSETGNHIQRVSEMVHLMAVEYGFSEDEAEHLKMASILHDIGKIGIPDEILKKPGKLNDEEMEIMKSHVQIGYRMLSSNEDEFFPDAAEIALSHHEGWDGNGYPEGLKAESIPLSARILAVVDVFDALTHLRVYKDAWTEEDALKLLEDKKGIDFDPSLVDLFIANFEKMKEILNAHPD
;
A
#
# COMPACT_ATOMS: atom_id res chain seq x y z
N MET A 1 -36.60 1.47 -69.80
CA MET A 1 -35.94 0.45 -70.64
C MET A 1 -34.47 0.83 -70.74
N THR A 2 -33.63 -0.05 -70.18
CA THR A 2 -32.21 -0.31 -70.53
C THR A 2 -31.31 0.88 -70.84
N ASP A 3 -30.41 1.19 -69.90
CA ASP A 3 -29.08 1.67 -70.28
C ASP A 3 -28.00 0.83 -69.59
N LYS A 4 -27.02 0.42 -70.39
CA LYS A 4 -25.91 -0.48 -70.07
C LYS A 4 -24.63 0.34 -70.10
N GLY A 5 -23.78 0.12 -69.09
CA GLY A 5 -22.32 0.11 -69.27
C GLY A 5 -21.56 1.29 -68.68
N SER A 6 -20.84 1.02 -67.59
CA SER A 6 -19.37 1.00 -67.58
C SER A 6 -18.90 0.81 -66.13
N SER A 7 -18.65 -0.43 -65.71
CA SER A 7 -18.02 -0.74 -64.43
C SER A 7 -16.52 -0.91 -64.63
N THR A 8 -15.75 0.12 -64.32
CA THR A 8 -14.30 0.01 -64.15
C THR A 8 -14.05 -0.61 -62.76
N MET A 9 -13.76 -1.91 -62.71
CA MET A 9 -13.35 -2.58 -61.48
C MET A 9 -11.95 -2.09 -61.06
N GLN A 10 -11.88 -1.26 -60.01
CA GLN A 10 -10.67 -1.10 -59.23
C GLN A 10 -10.61 -2.22 -58.19
N PHE A 11 -9.55 -3.03 -58.24
CA PHE A 11 -9.22 -4.00 -57.18
C PHE A 11 -8.91 -3.23 -55.89
N SER A 12 -9.80 -3.32 -54.89
CA SER A 12 -9.50 -2.89 -53.53
C SER A 12 -8.56 -3.91 -52.90
N LYS A 13 -7.48 -3.40 -52.29
CA LYS A 13 -6.57 -4.16 -51.43
C LYS A 13 -7.39 -4.83 -50.32
N THR A 14 -7.37 -6.16 -50.27
CA THR A 14 -7.92 -6.95 -49.17
C THR A 14 -7.13 -6.62 -47.90
N SER A 15 -7.67 -5.70 -47.09
CA SER A 15 -7.25 -5.50 -45.71
C SER A 15 -7.57 -6.77 -44.92
N ALA A 16 -6.60 -7.27 -44.16
CA ALA A 16 -6.78 -8.38 -43.23
C ALA A 16 -8.03 -8.16 -42.35
N PRO A 17 -8.86 -9.19 -42.11
CA PRO A 17 -10.05 -9.03 -41.28
C PRO A 17 -9.62 -8.65 -39.85
N ARG A 18 -10.11 -7.50 -39.37
CA ARG A 18 -10.00 -7.10 -37.96
C ARG A 18 -10.79 -8.10 -37.12
N GLU A 19 -10.08 -8.83 -36.26
CA GLU A 19 -10.64 -9.89 -35.42
C GLU A 19 -11.41 -9.33 -34.21
N SER A 20 -12.48 -10.04 -33.83
CA SER A 20 -13.27 -9.82 -32.63
C SER A 20 -12.50 -10.25 -31.37
N PRO A 21 -12.47 -9.43 -30.30
CA PRO A 21 -11.82 -9.78 -29.03
C PRO A 21 -12.71 -10.78 -28.27
N GLY A 22 -12.18 -11.97 -27.94
CA GLY A 22 -12.86 -12.92 -27.03
C GLY A 22 -12.85 -14.40 -27.42
N ALA A 23 -12.27 -14.80 -28.56
CA ALA A 23 -12.03 -16.22 -28.83
C ALA A 23 -10.63 -16.59 -28.33
N GLU A 24 -10.54 -17.44 -27.31
CA GLU A 24 -9.27 -17.97 -26.81
C GLU A 24 -8.73 -19.04 -27.78
N PHE A 25 -7.51 -18.83 -28.27
CA PHE A 25 -6.81 -19.77 -29.15
C PHE A 25 -5.46 -20.14 -28.56
N TRP A 26 -5.03 -21.39 -28.76
CA TRP A 26 -3.64 -21.76 -28.56
C TRP A 26 -2.80 -21.24 -29.72
N LYS A 27 -1.89 -20.31 -29.45
CA LYS A 27 -0.95 -19.80 -30.45
C LYS A 27 0.16 -20.81 -30.69
N ILE A 28 0.28 -21.28 -31.93
CA ILE A 28 1.28 -22.25 -32.37
C ILE A 28 2.15 -21.57 -33.41
N LEU A 29 3.46 -21.56 -33.21
CA LEU A 29 4.42 -21.00 -34.16
C LEU A 29 5.04 -22.13 -35.00
N ILE A 30 5.11 -21.92 -36.32
CA ILE A 30 5.80 -22.82 -37.24
C ILE A 30 7.00 -22.05 -37.80
N ILE A 31 8.19 -22.63 -37.63
CA ILE A 31 9.47 -22.06 -38.05
C ILE A 31 10.13 -23.06 -38.99
N ASP A 32 10.07 -22.77 -40.29
CA ASP A 32 10.57 -23.62 -41.38
C ASP A 32 10.79 -22.72 -42.60
N ASP A 33 11.88 -22.90 -43.35
CA ASP A 33 12.12 -22.14 -44.58
C ASP A 33 11.25 -22.63 -45.75
N GLU A 34 10.70 -23.85 -45.65
CA GLU A 34 9.82 -24.44 -46.65
C GLU A 34 8.34 -24.09 -46.43
N SER A 35 7.76 -23.22 -47.28
CA SER A 35 6.33 -22.82 -47.18
C SER A 35 5.32 -23.98 -47.25
N ILE A 36 5.70 -25.11 -47.86
CA ILE A 36 4.86 -26.32 -47.93
C ILE A 36 4.66 -26.91 -46.53
N MET A 37 5.69 -26.91 -45.68
CA MET A 37 5.63 -27.47 -44.34
C MET A 37 4.63 -26.74 -43.45
N HIS A 38 4.48 -25.42 -43.64
CA HIS A 38 3.47 -24.62 -42.96
C HIS A 38 2.05 -25.06 -43.36
N SER A 39 1.80 -25.12 -44.67
CA SER A 39 0.49 -25.50 -45.22
C SER A 39 0.07 -26.91 -44.81
N VAL A 40 1.01 -27.86 -44.78
CA VAL A 40 0.76 -29.26 -44.36
C VAL A 40 0.45 -29.31 -42.87
N THR A 41 1.25 -28.65 -42.04
CA THR A 41 1.06 -28.63 -40.58
C THR A 41 -0.30 -28.01 -40.22
N GLU A 42 -0.65 -26.89 -40.86
CA GLU A 42 -1.95 -26.23 -40.68
C GLU A 42 -3.12 -27.11 -41.14
N LEU A 43 -2.99 -27.82 -42.27
CA LEU A 43 -4.04 -28.69 -42.80
C LEU A 43 -4.34 -29.86 -41.86
N VAL A 44 -3.30 -30.54 -41.37
CA VAL A 44 -3.44 -31.70 -40.46
C VAL A 44 -4.07 -31.30 -39.13
N LEU A 45 -3.76 -30.11 -38.64
CA LEU A 45 -4.16 -29.63 -37.31
C LEU A 45 -5.39 -28.70 -37.34
N ARG A 46 -5.98 -28.45 -38.51
CA ARG A 46 -7.07 -27.47 -38.71
C ARG A 46 -8.27 -27.69 -37.79
N ASP A 47 -8.67 -28.94 -37.62
CA ASP A 47 -9.83 -29.33 -36.82
C ASP A 47 -9.45 -29.76 -35.40
N PHE A 48 -8.17 -29.69 -35.05
CA PHE A 48 -7.70 -30.02 -33.71
C PHE A 48 -8.19 -28.98 -32.69
N LYS A 49 -8.66 -29.48 -31.55
CA LYS A 49 -9.02 -28.67 -30.39
C LYS A 49 -8.43 -29.30 -29.15
N PHE A 50 -8.02 -28.44 -28.22
CA PHE A 50 -7.59 -28.85 -26.90
C PHE A 50 -8.24 -27.93 -25.88
N ASP A 51 -8.94 -28.50 -24.91
CA ASP A 51 -9.66 -27.76 -23.86
C ASP A 51 -10.72 -26.79 -24.44
N GLU A 52 -11.45 -27.24 -25.46
CA GLU A 52 -12.41 -26.45 -26.27
C GLU A 52 -11.82 -25.25 -27.05
N LYS A 53 -10.56 -24.89 -26.82
CA LYS A 53 -9.82 -23.84 -27.54
C LYS A 53 -9.33 -24.36 -28.90
N LYS A 54 -9.47 -23.53 -29.93
CA LYS A 54 -8.94 -23.79 -31.28
C LYS A 54 -7.47 -23.39 -31.37
N LEU A 55 -6.77 -23.84 -32.40
CA LEU A 55 -5.41 -23.41 -32.70
C LEU A 55 -5.39 -22.12 -33.52
N ARG A 56 -4.38 -21.29 -33.30
CA ARG A 56 -4.02 -20.15 -34.15
C ARG A 56 -2.57 -20.30 -34.57
N PHE A 57 -2.34 -20.39 -35.87
CA PHE A 57 -1.00 -20.57 -36.41
C PHE A 57 -0.34 -19.21 -36.70
N LEU A 58 0.91 -19.12 -36.31
CA LEU A 58 1.86 -18.08 -36.69
C LEU A 58 2.97 -18.75 -37.49
N SER A 59 3.51 -18.04 -38.47
CA SER A 59 4.57 -18.56 -39.34
C SER A 59 5.78 -17.65 -39.27
N ALA A 60 6.98 -18.24 -39.29
CA ALA A 60 8.23 -17.57 -39.56
C ALA A 60 9.05 -18.43 -40.52
N TYR A 61 9.63 -17.82 -41.55
CA TYR A 61 10.37 -18.49 -42.61
C TYR A 61 11.90 -18.40 -42.42
N SER A 62 12.32 -17.78 -41.33
CA SER A 62 13.72 -17.58 -40.98
C SER A 62 13.91 -17.53 -39.47
N ALA A 63 15.14 -17.78 -39.00
CA ALA A 63 15.49 -17.63 -37.59
C ALA A 63 15.29 -16.19 -37.11
N GLU A 64 15.58 -15.19 -37.94
CA GLU A 64 15.43 -13.78 -37.58
C GLU A 64 13.97 -13.35 -37.50
N GLU A 65 13.13 -13.79 -38.45
CA GLU A 65 11.68 -13.57 -38.38
C GLU A 65 11.08 -14.25 -37.15
N ALA A 66 11.56 -15.45 -36.80
CA ALA A 66 11.11 -16.17 -35.61
C ALA A 66 11.42 -15.38 -34.33
N LYS A 67 12.61 -14.77 -34.22
CA LYS A 67 12.96 -13.90 -33.08
C LYS A 67 12.04 -12.70 -32.99
N GLU A 68 11.67 -12.09 -34.11
CA GLU A 68 10.74 -10.95 -34.12
C GLU A 68 9.34 -11.37 -33.63
N VAL A 69 8.83 -12.50 -34.13
CA VAL A 69 7.51 -13.02 -33.74
C VAL A 69 7.47 -13.41 -32.26
N LEU A 70 8.49 -14.11 -31.76
CA LEU A 70 8.62 -14.55 -30.37
C LEU A 70 8.82 -13.38 -29.40
N SER A 71 9.47 -12.30 -29.85
CA SER A 71 9.65 -11.08 -29.07
C SER A 71 8.34 -10.31 -28.91
N LYS A 72 7.48 -10.32 -29.93
CA LYS A 72 6.16 -9.65 -29.92
C LYS A 72 5.05 -10.49 -29.27
N ASN A 73 5.18 -11.82 -29.25
CA ASN A 73 4.16 -12.75 -28.75
C ASN A 73 4.77 -13.71 -27.73
N ARG A 74 4.76 -13.31 -26.46
CA ARG A 74 5.25 -14.15 -25.33
C ARG A 74 4.33 -15.33 -25.01
N ASP A 75 3.08 -15.27 -25.43
CA ASP A 75 1.99 -16.22 -25.17
C ASP A 75 1.88 -17.36 -26.21
N ILE A 76 2.93 -17.57 -27.00
CA ILE A 76 3.03 -18.72 -27.92
C ILE A 76 3.23 -19.99 -27.10
N ALA A 77 2.28 -20.93 -27.21
CA ALA A 77 2.29 -22.15 -26.42
C ALA A 77 3.31 -23.17 -26.91
N VAL A 78 3.37 -23.37 -28.22
CA VAL A 78 4.23 -24.36 -28.87
C VAL A 78 4.87 -23.75 -30.11
N ALA A 79 6.15 -24.02 -30.33
CA ALA A 79 6.82 -23.76 -31.59
C ALA A 79 7.33 -25.05 -32.22
N PHE A 80 6.96 -25.29 -33.48
CA PHE A 80 7.62 -26.26 -34.35
C PHE A 80 8.82 -25.60 -34.97
N VAL A 81 10.02 -26.15 -34.76
CA VAL A 81 11.27 -25.55 -35.23
C VAL A 81 12.01 -26.53 -36.11
N ASP A 82 12.30 -26.15 -37.35
CA ASP A 82 13.26 -26.88 -38.18
C ASP A 82 14.68 -26.59 -37.71
N ILE A 83 15.49 -27.65 -37.58
CA ILE A 83 16.88 -27.54 -37.12
C ILE A 83 17.75 -26.92 -38.19
N VAL A 84 17.54 -27.31 -39.45
CA VAL A 84 18.29 -26.87 -40.62
C VAL A 84 17.38 -25.95 -41.43
N MET A 85 17.79 -24.70 -41.59
CA MET A 85 17.05 -23.69 -42.37
C MET A 85 18.04 -22.98 -43.29
N GLU A 86 18.32 -21.69 -43.05
CA GLU A 86 19.28 -20.92 -43.84
C GLU A 86 20.71 -21.42 -43.67
N GLU A 87 21.06 -21.84 -42.45
CA GLU A 87 22.30 -22.50 -42.10
C GLU A 87 22.00 -23.83 -41.38
N ASP A 88 22.97 -24.75 -41.38
CA ASP A 88 22.85 -26.10 -40.79
C ASP A 88 22.57 -26.08 -39.27
N ASN A 89 22.75 -24.94 -38.60
CA ASN A 89 22.53 -24.77 -37.16
C ASN A 89 21.58 -23.62 -36.80
N SER A 90 20.89 -22.99 -37.77
CA SER A 90 19.98 -21.87 -37.53
C SER A 90 18.94 -22.17 -36.43
N GLY A 91 18.30 -23.34 -36.50
CA GLY A 91 17.30 -23.75 -35.52
C GLY A 91 17.88 -23.95 -34.11
N LEU A 92 19.11 -24.47 -34.01
CA LEU A 92 19.79 -24.65 -32.73
C LEU A 92 20.13 -23.32 -32.06
N GLN A 93 20.66 -22.38 -32.83
CA GLN A 93 20.96 -21.03 -32.34
C GLN A 93 19.68 -20.32 -31.88
N LEU A 94 18.58 -20.51 -32.60
CA LEU A 94 17.28 -19.95 -32.21
C LEU A 94 16.78 -20.53 -30.88
N ILE A 95 16.88 -21.84 -30.68
CA ILE A 95 16.48 -22.49 -29.42
C ILE A 95 17.33 -21.98 -28.25
N GLN A 96 18.65 -21.88 -28.46
CA GLN A 96 19.56 -21.33 -27.46
C GLN A 96 19.15 -19.89 -27.11
N TRP A 97 18.88 -19.06 -28.12
CA TRP A 97 18.42 -17.69 -27.93
C TRP A 97 17.09 -17.62 -27.13
N VAL A 98 16.12 -18.50 -27.42
CA VAL A 98 14.84 -18.55 -26.69
C VAL A 98 15.04 -18.83 -25.19
N ARG A 99 15.98 -19.71 -24.84
CA ARG A 99 16.23 -20.11 -23.44
C ARG A 99 17.18 -19.16 -22.70
N GLU A 100 18.24 -18.69 -23.35
CA GLU A 100 19.30 -17.91 -22.71
C GLU A 100 19.05 -16.39 -22.76
N GLU A 101 18.62 -15.88 -23.91
CA GLU A 101 18.42 -14.43 -24.12
C GLU A 101 16.98 -14.00 -23.88
N LEU A 102 16.01 -14.64 -24.55
CA LEU A 102 14.60 -14.33 -24.37
C LEU A 102 14.10 -14.80 -22.98
N LYS A 103 14.79 -15.79 -22.38
CA LYS A 103 14.47 -16.42 -21.09
C LYS A 103 13.03 -16.95 -21.01
N ASN A 104 12.51 -17.46 -22.12
CA ASN A 104 11.19 -18.08 -22.14
C ASN A 104 11.35 -19.59 -21.94
N SER A 105 11.19 -20.07 -20.71
CA SER A 105 11.16 -21.51 -20.38
C SER A 105 9.76 -22.12 -20.47
N GLU A 106 8.73 -21.30 -20.67
CA GLU A 106 7.33 -21.74 -20.74
C GLU A 106 6.98 -22.32 -22.12
N ILE A 107 7.46 -21.69 -23.20
CA ILE A 107 7.20 -22.16 -24.56
C ILE A 107 7.74 -23.57 -24.78
N ARG A 108 6.92 -24.40 -25.42
CA ARG A 108 7.25 -25.80 -25.72
C ARG A 108 7.81 -25.89 -27.13
N LEU A 109 9.00 -26.48 -27.25
CA LEU A 109 9.72 -26.54 -28.52
C LEU A 109 9.65 -27.96 -29.05
N ILE A 110 9.15 -28.14 -30.27
CA ILE A 110 9.11 -29.41 -30.98
C ILE A 110 10.05 -29.28 -32.19
N LEU A 111 11.11 -30.08 -32.21
CA LEU A 111 12.09 -30.02 -33.29
C LEU A 111 11.77 -30.97 -34.41
N ARG A 112 11.94 -30.48 -35.63
CA ARG A 112 11.83 -31.24 -36.86
C ARG A 112 13.17 -31.19 -37.59
N THR A 113 13.57 -32.28 -38.23
CA THR A 113 14.72 -32.26 -39.14
C THR A 113 14.53 -33.23 -40.30
N GLY A 114 15.00 -32.85 -41.49
CA GLY A 114 15.11 -33.75 -42.64
C GLY A 114 16.40 -34.57 -42.66
N GLN A 115 17.38 -34.25 -41.80
CA GLN A 115 18.72 -34.85 -41.79
C GLN A 115 19.14 -35.25 -40.37
N PRO A 116 18.87 -36.49 -39.94
CA PRO A 116 19.32 -36.99 -38.64
C PRO A 116 20.85 -37.09 -38.57
N GLY A 117 21.47 -36.60 -37.50
CA GLY A 117 22.89 -36.81 -37.19
C GLY A 117 23.80 -35.57 -37.21
N LEU A 118 23.33 -34.41 -37.66
CA LEU A 118 24.09 -33.14 -37.61
C LEU A 118 24.19 -32.54 -36.20
N ALA A 119 23.26 -32.92 -35.31
CA ALA A 119 23.21 -32.43 -33.96
C ALA A 119 22.80 -33.57 -33.00
N PRO A 120 23.50 -33.78 -31.86
CA PRO A 120 23.20 -34.87 -30.95
C PRO A 120 21.87 -34.62 -30.23
N GLU A 121 20.83 -35.33 -30.67
CA GLU A 121 19.44 -35.26 -30.16
C GLU A 121 19.39 -35.27 -28.62
N ARG A 122 20.13 -36.18 -27.99
CA ARG A 122 20.17 -36.31 -26.52
C ARG A 122 20.67 -35.04 -25.82
N ASP A 123 21.70 -34.39 -26.36
CA ASP A 123 22.30 -33.22 -25.73
C ASP A 123 21.40 -31.99 -25.90
N ILE A 124 20.72 -31.86 -27.03
CA ILE A 124 19.79 -30.77 -27.31
C ILE A 124 18.57 -30.85 -26.42
N ILE A 125 17.98 -32.05 -26.29
CA ILE A 125 16.82 -32.29 -25.43
C ILE A 125 17.16 -31.98 -23.97
N GLN A 126 18.32 -32.45 -23.48
CA GLN A 126 18.72 -32.25 -22.09
C GLN A 126 19.15 -30.81 -21.78
N ARG A 127 19.87 -30.14 -22.70
CA ARG A 127 20.44 -28.82 -22.45
C ARG A 127 19.44 -27.68 -22.64
N TYR A 128 18.49 -27.82 -23.56
CA TYR A 128 17.58 -26.73 -23.93
C TYR A 128 16.10 -27.02 -23.63
N GLU A 129 15.81 -28.10 -22.89
CA GLU A 129 14.46 -28.47 -22.45
C GLU A 129 13.46 -28.49 -23.61
N VAL A 130 13.84 -29.22 -24.66
CA VAL A 130 13.02 -29.45 -25.85
C VAL A 130 12.03 -30.58 -25.56
N ASN A 131 10.79 -30.42 -26.01
CA ASN A 131 9.69 -31.32 -25.67
C ASN A 131 9.62 -32.57 -26.55
N ASP A 132 10.02 -32.46 -27.81
CA ASP A 132 10.09 -33.58 -28.73
C ASP A 132 11.09 -33.30 -29.85
N TYR A 133 11.69 -34.36 -30.38
CA TYR A 133 12.59 -34.35 -31.53
C TYR A 133 12.10 -35.42 -32.51
N LYS A 134 11.86 -35.02 -33.76
CA LYS A 134 11.30 -35.91 -34.79
C LYS A 134 11.93 -35.66 -36.16
N GLU A 135 12.12 -36.73 -36.92
CA GLU A 135 12.43 -36.61 -38.35
C GLU A 135 11.17 -36.20 -39.14
N LYS A 136 11.33 -35.40 -40.19
CA LYS A 136 10.22 -34.98 -41.09
C LYS A 136 9.49 -36.20 -41.69
N THR A 137 10.18 -37.32 -41.87
CA THR A 137 9.68 -38.61 -42.39
C THR A 137 8.86 -39.41 -41.36
N GLU A 138 9.05 -39.17 -40.06
CA GLU A 138 8.42 -39.94 -38.99
C GLU A 138 7.13 -39.32 -38.45
N LEU A 139 6.83 -38.08 -38.84
CA LEU A 139 5.67 -37.30 -38.40
C LEU A 139 4.41 -37.66 -39.21
N THR A 140 3.74 -38.74 -38.78
CA THR A 140 2.36 -39.01 -39.23
C THR A 140 1.38 -38.08 -38.53
N ASP A 141 0.18 -37.90 -39.12
CA ASP A 141 -0.88 -37.05 -38.54
C ASP A 141 -1.16 -37.36 -37.06
N ILE A 142 -1.23 -38.65 -36.72
CA ILE A 142 -1.47 -39.13 -35.36
C ILE A 142 -0.32 -38.75 -34.41
N LYS A 143 0.92 -38.88 -34.87
CA LYS A 143 2.10 -38.51 -34.06
C LYS A 143 2.17 -37.00 -33.86
N LEU A 144 1.92 -36.20 -34.90
CA LEU A 144 1.89 -34.74 -34.80
C LEU A 144 0.84 -34.27 -33.78
N ILE A 145 -0.37 -34.83 -33.84
CA ILE A 145 -1.45 -34.55 -32.88
C ILE A 145 -1.04 -34.95 -31.46
N THR A 146 -0.43 -36.12 -31.29
CA THR A 146 -0.04 -36.62 -29.96
C THR A 146 1.08 -35.75 -29.36
N SER A 147 2.12 -35.42 -30.13
CA SER A 147 3.21 -34.54 -29.70
C SER A 147 2.71 -33.13 -29.37
N LEU A 148 1.82 -32.59 -30.21
CA LEU A 148 1.20 -31.29 -29.94
C LEU A 148 0.34 -31.32 -28.66
N THR A 149 -0.41 -32.40 -28.44
CA THR A 149 -1.24 -32.56 -27.23
C THR A 149 -0.38 -32.58 -25.97
N VAL A 150 0.74 -33.32 -25.98
CA VAL A 150 1.68 -33.36 -24.85
C VAL A 150 2.32 -32.00 -24.63
N ALA A 151 2.72 -31.32 -25.71
CA ALA A 151 3.32 -29.99 -25.63
C ALA A 151 2.32 -28.96 -25.09
N ILE A 152 1.11 -28.82 -25.65
CA ILE A 152 0.10 -27.87 -25.16
C ILE A 152 -0.23 -28.13 -23.69
N ARG A 153 -0.38 -29.41 -23.29
CA ARG A 153 -0.59 -29.76 -21.88
C ARG A 153 0.58 -29.31 -21.00
N GLY A 154 1.82 -29.58 -21.41
CA GLY A 154 3.01 -29.15 -20.69
C GLY A 154 3.15 -27.63 -20.60
N TYR A 155 2.81 -26.89 -21.66
CA TYR A 155 2.73 -25.43 -21.63
C TYR A 155 1.71 -24.96 -20.59
N ARG A 156 0.47 -25.44 -20.68
CA ARG A 156 -0.62 -25.07 -19.76
C ARG A 156 -0.23 -25.33 -18.31
N ASP A 157 0.28 -26.52 -18.01
CA ASP A 157 0.58 -26.92 -16.63
C ASP A 157 1.75 -26.08 -16.05
N ILE A 158 2.79 -25.79 -16.84
CA ILE A 158 3.91 -24.92 -16.41
C ILE A 158 3.47 -23.45 -16.31
N HIS A 159 2.63 -22.98 -17.22
CA HIS A 159 2.08 -21.64 -17.19
C HIS A 159 1.25 -21.41 -15.91
N ILE A 160 0.36 -22.37 -15.58
CA ILE A 160 -0.40 -22.36 -14.31
C ILE A 160 0.56 -22.35 -13.11
N LEU A 161 1.59 -23.20 -13.12
CA LEU A 161 2.54 -23.28 -12.01
C LEU A 161 3.34 -21.98 -11.80
N ASN A 162 3.86 -21.38 -12.87
CA ASN A 162 4.59 -20.11 -12.80
C ASN A 162 3.67 -18.97 -12.37
N ARG A 163 2.44 -18.93 -12.89
CA ARG A 163 1.42 -17.97 -12.46
C ARG A 163 1.13 -18.11 -10.97
N ASN A 164 0.94 -19.34 -10.49
CA ASN A 164 0.70 -19.62 -9.09
C ASN A 164 1.87 -19.16 -8.22
N LYS A 165 3.10 -19.47 -8.64
CA LYS A 165 4.33 -19.00 -7.98
C LYS A 165 4.38 -17.47 -7.90
N ASN A 166 4.13 -16.76 -9.00
CA ASN A 166 4.12 -15.30 -9.05
C ASN A 166 3.02 -14.71 -8.15
N GLY A 167 1.85 -15.36 -8.09
CA GLY A 167 0.77 -15.02 -7.17
C GLY A 167 1.22 -15.13 -5.70
N PHE A 168 1.87 -16.23 -5.33
CA PHE A 168 2.44 -16.42 -3.99
C PHE A 168 3.54 -15.40 -3.66
N GLU A 169 4.45 -15.11 -4.58
CA GLU A 169 5.48 -14.08 -4.37
C GLU A 169 4.87 -12.70 -4.15
N THR A 170 3.77 -12.39 -4.87
CA THR A 170 3.02 -11.14 -4.67
C THR A 170 2.36 -11.08 -3.30
N ILE A 171 1.72 -12.18 -2.86
CA ILE A 171 1.18 -12.32 -1.49
C ILE A 171 2.28 -12.08 -0.43
N LEU A 172 3.45 -12.71 -0.60
CA LEU A 172 4.56 -12.62 0.36
C LEU A 172 5.18 -11.23 0.43
N ARG A 173 5.34 -10.55 -0.71
CA ARG A 173 5.84 -9.17 -0.76
C ARG A 173 4.84 -8.19 -0.14
N GLY A 174 3.56 -8.33 -0.48
CA GLY A 174 2.50 -7.49 0.07
C GLY A 174 2.43 -7.56 1.59
N GLY A 175 2.60 -8.76 2.14
CA GLY A 175 2.65 -8.95 3.59
C GLY A 175 3.74 -8.16 4.32
N ARG A 176 4.82 -7.69 3.66
CA ARG A 176 5.84 -6.83 4.28
C ARG A 176 5.55 -5.34 4.10
N GLU A 177 5.11 -4.95 2.90
CA GLU A 177 4.80 -3.55 2.55
C GLU A 177 3.57 -3.02 3.32
N MET A 178 2.69 -3.93 3.75
CA MET A 178 1.53 -3.67 4.58
C MET A 178 1.86 -3.15 5.99
N TRP A 179 3.04 -3.43 6.54
CA TRP A 179 3.41 -3.03 7.92
C TRP A 179 3.79 -1.55 8.06
N ILE A 180 4.10 -0.88 6.95
CA ILE A 180 4.64 0.49 6.94
C ILE A 180 3.53 1.54 6.73
N GLN A 181 2.27 1.12 6.56
CA GLN A 181 1.20 2.04 6.19
C GLN A 181 0.61 2.74 7.43
N GLU A 182 0.79 4.05 7.49
CA GLU A 182 0.21 4.93 8.53
C GLU A 182 -1.31 5.08 8.38
N SER A 183 -1.84 4.93 7.17
CA SER A 183 -3.27 5.13 6.87
C SER A 183 -3.97 3.89 6.32
N SER A 184 -5.24 3.71 6.68
CA SER A 184 -6.10 2.66 6.10
C SER A 184 -6.22 2.80 4.58
N ARG A 185 -6.19 4.03 4.07
CA ARG A 185 -6.30 4.32 2.65
C ARG A 185 -5.14 3.74 1.87
N ASP A 186 -3.91 3.97 2.32
CA ASP A 186 -2.70 3.49 1.62
C ASP A 186 -2.62 1.97 1.68
N PHE A 187 -2.99 1.39 2.83
CA PHE A 187 -3.10 -0.04 3.00
C PHE A 187 -4.08 -0.69 2.02
N ILE A 188 -5.29 -0.15 1.91
CA ILE A 188 -6.30 -0.71 1.01
C ILE A 188 -5.94 -0.45 -0.47
N SER A 189 -5.29 0.67 -0.78
CA SER A 189 -4.79 0.95 -2.13
C SER A 189 -3.74 -0.05 -2.58
N LEU A 190 -2.86 -0.47 -1.65
CA LEU A 190 -1.88 -1.51 -1.88
C LEU A 190 -2.55 -2.87 -2.16
N ILE A 191 -3.57 -3.23 -1.38
CA ILE A 191 -4.37 -4.45 -1.62
C ILE A 191 -4.98 -4.44 -3.02
N ASN A 192 -5.60 -3.32 -3.41
CA ASN A 192 -6.23 -3.19 -4.73
C ASN A 192 -5.22 -3.44 -5.86
N ARG A 193 -4.05 -2.81 -5.79
CA ARG A 193 -3.01 -2.96 -6.81
C ARG A 193 -2.53 -4.41 -6.94
N GLN A 194 -2.29 -5.07 -5.81
CA GLN A 194 -1.83 -6.46 -5.79
C GLN A 194 -2.92 -7.44 -6.24
N PHE A 195 -4.17 -7.20 -5.84
CA PHE A 195 -5.32 -7.97 -6.31
C PHE A 195 -5.44 -7.93 -7.84
N LEU A 196 -5.34 -6.73 -8.42
CA LEU A 196 -5.37 -6.55 -9.87
C LEU A 196 -4.21 -7.27 -10.57
N GLN A 197 -3.01 -7.19 -10.00
CA GLN A 197 -1.85 -7.89 -10.54
C GLN A 197 -2.05 -9.41 -10.53
N ILE A 198 -2.65 -9.97 -9.47
CA ILE A 198 -2.91 -11.43 -9.40
C ILE A 198 -4.06 -11.81 -10.34
N ALA A 199 -5.13 -11.02 -10.38
CA ALA A 199 -6.33 -11.32 -11.16
C ALA A 199 -6.08 -11.25 -12.67
N PHE A 200 -5.25 -10.32 -13.12
CA PHE A 200 -5.05 -10.02 -14.54
C PHE A 200 -3.62 -10.23 -15.05
N GLY A 201 -2.63 -10.41 -14.18
CA GLY A 201 -1.23 -10.57 -14.60
C GLY A 201 -0.79 -9.49 -15.61
N ASP A 202 -0.20 -9.95 -16.72
CA ASP A 202 0.21 -9.09 -17.85
C ASP A 202 -0.96 -8.69 -18.77
N SER A 203 -2.14 -9.31 -18.61
CA SER A 203 -3.34 -9.00 -19.38
C SER A 203 -3.96 -7.65 -18.99
N LEU A 204 -3.55 -7.05 -17.86
CA LEU A 204 -4.01 -5.73 -17.45
C LEU A 204 -3.44 -4.65 -18.39
N ARG A 205 -4.16 -4.35 -19.47
CA ARG A 205 -3.73 -3.36 -20.48
C ARG A 205 -3.73 -1.91 -19.99
N GLN A 206 -4.37 -1.62 -18.85
CA GLN A 206 -4.46 -0.29 -18.26
C GLN A 206 -3.64 -0.24 -16.98
N GLU A 207 -2.66 0.66 -16.90
CA GLU A 207 -1.86 0.86 -15.69
C GLU A 207 -2.70 1.31 -14.47
N ASN A 208 -3.86 1.91 -14.70
CA ASN A 208 -4.79 2.36 -13.65
C ASN A 208 -6.25 2.15 -14.10
N PRO A 209 -6.88 1.00 -13.81
CA PRO A 209 -8.28 0.80 -14.16
C PRO A 209 -9.20 1.72 -13.35
N ASP A 210 -10.35 2.03 -13.95
CA ASP A 210 -11.46 2.69 -13.28
C ASP A 210 -11.90 1.80 -12.09
N SER A 211 -11.72 2.28 -10.86
CA SER A 211 -12.00 1.51 -9.65
C SER A 211 -12.70 2.35 -8.60
N LEU A 212 -13.45 1.66 -7.75
CA LEU A 212 -14.19 2.22 -6.65
C LEU A 212 -13.94 1.35 -5.42
N LEU A 213 -13.58 2.00 -4.32
CA LEU A 213 -13.38 1.36 -3.02
C LEU A 213 -14.38 1.94 -2.02
N ILE A 214 -15.22 1.07 -1.49
CA ILE A 214 -16.27 1.42 -0.54
C ILE A 214 -15.98 0.73 0.79
N GLN A 215 -16.01 1.48 1.89
CA GLN A 215 -16.00 0.96 3.24
C GLN A 215 -17.40 1.12 3.84
N LYS A 216 -17.98 0.02 4.28
CA LYS A 216 -19.25 0.00 4.98
C LYS A 216 -19.01 -0.35 6.44
N SER A 217 -19.37 0.57 7.33
CA SER A 217 -19.46 0.38 8.76
C SER A 217 -20.93 0.25 9.19
N GLU A 218 -21.19 0.07 10.48
CA GLU A 218 -22.56 -0.03 11.03
C GLU A 218 -23.42 1.22 10.74
N HIS A 219 -22.80 2.39 10.67
CA HIS A 219 -23.50 3.68 10.56
C HIS A 219 -23.21 4.45 9.27
N GLU A 220 -22.19 4.02 8.50
CA GLU A 220 -21.72 4.77 7.35
C GLU A 220 -21.34 3.85 6.19
N CYS A 221 -21.55 4.33 4.96
CA CYS A 221 -21.01 3.68 3.77
C CYS A 221 -20.22 4.72 2.97
N LYS A 222 -18.90 4.70 3.07
CA LYS A 222 -18.04 5.77 2.56
C LYS A 222 -17.17 5.30 1.41
N ILE A 223 -17.04 6.13 0.38
CA ILE A 223 -16.15 5.88 -0.76
C ILE A 223 -14.75 6.39 -0.40
N LEU A 224 -13.84 5.47 -0.11
CA LEU A 224 -12.47 5.78 0.31
C LEU A 224 -11.53 6.10 -0.85
N GLN A 225 -11.75 5.45 -2.00
CA GLN A 225 -10.97 5.66 -3.21
C GLN A 225 -11.87 5.56 -4.44
N ALA A 226 -11.61 6.41 -5.42
CA ALA A 226 -12.26 6.36 -6.71
C ALA A 226 -11.27 6.82 -7.79
N SER A 227 -11.19 6.09 -8.91
CA SER A 227 -10.30 6.40 -10.04
C SER A 227 -11.06 6.48 -11.36
N GLY A 228 -10.47 7.20 -12.33
CA GLY A 228 -11.01 7.33 -13.68
C GLY A 228 -12.43 7.89 -13.70
N SER A 229 -13.37 7.19 -14.34
CA SER A 229 -14.77 7.65 -14.41
C SER A 229 -15.47 7.75 -13.04
N PHE A 230 -14.92 7.14 -11.99
CA PHE A 230 -15.46 7.21 -10.64
C PHE A 230 -14.91 8.36 -9.79
N SER A 231 -13.88 9.08 -10.25
CA SER A 231 -13.11 10.04 -9.42
C SER A 231 -13.98 11.07 -8.67
N ARG A 232 -15.12 11.49 -9.25
CA ARG A 232 -16.07 12.43 -8.64
C ARG A 232 -16.75 11.94 -7.35
N TYR A 233 -16.74 10.63 -7.09
CA TYR A 233 -17.40 10.02 -5.94
C TYR A 233 -16.48 9.89 -4.72
N LEU A 234 -15.21 10.28 -4.83
CA LEU A 234 -14.25 10.20 -3.73
C LEU A 234 -14.76 10.95 -2.49
N GLY A 235 -14.74 10.28 -1.34
CA GLY A 235 -15.14 10.84 -0.04
C GLY A 235 -16.64 10.91 0.21
N GLN A 236 -17.49 10.55 -0.76
CA GLN A 236 -18.95 10.59 -0.61
C GLN A 236 -19.48 9.43 0.25
N ASN A 237 -20.65 9.66 0.86
CA ASN A 237 -21.37 8.69 1.66
C ASN A 237 -22.57 8.11 0.89
N LEU A 238 -22.54 6.81 0.62
CA LEU A 238 -23.58 6.01 -0.02
C LEU A 238 -24.74 5.77 0.98
N GLY A 239 -25.53 6.80 1.25
CA GLY A 239 -26.67 6.72 2.16
C GLY A 239 -27.35 8.06 2.47
N GLN A 240 -26.61 9.17 2.43
CA GLN A 240 -27.14 10.52 2.57
C GLN A 240 -26.85 11.32 1.30
N ASN A 241 -27.90 11.70 0.54
CA ASN A 241 -27.86 12.51 -0.68
C ASN A 241 -27.20 11.89 -1.93
N LEU A 242 -27.93 11.03 -2.61
CA LEU A 242 -27.65 10.65 -3.99
C LEU A 242 -28.91 10.93 -4.85
N GLY A 243 -28.97 12.15 -5.41
CA GLY A 243 -30.14 12.74 -6.06
C GLY A 243 -30.09 12.80 -7.59
N SER A 244 -29.17 12.11 -8.27
CA SER A 244 -28.98 12.17 -9.72
C SER A 244 -28.99 10.79 -10.40
N ARG A 245 -29.31 10.74 -11.70
CA ARG A 245 -29.43 9.51 -12.52
C ARG A 245 -28.14 8.68 -12.63
N GLU A 246 -26.97 9.23 -12.31
CA GLU A 246 -25.70 8.49 -12.30
C GLU A 246 -25.45 7.80 -10.94
N ASP A 247 -26.21 8.18 -9.91
CA ASP A 247 -26.15 7.56 -8.60
C ASP A 247 -26.83 6.18 -8.55
N SER A 248 -27.71 5.90 -9.52
CA SER A 248 -28.34 4.57 -9.64
C SER A 248 -27.34 3.50 -10.08
N LEU A 249 -26.31 3.86 -10.86
CA LEU A 249 -25.27 2.91 -11.27
C LEU A 249 -24.42 2.52 -10.08
N ILE A 250 -23.86 3.48 -9.35
CA ILE A 250 -23.01 3.19 -8.17
C ILE A 250 -23.81 2.41 -7.13
N LYS A 251 -25.07 2.79 -6.89
CA LYS A 251 -25.95 2.06 -5.98
C LYS A 251 -26.16 0.61 -6.43
N SER A 252 -26.43 0.38 -7.72
CA SER A 252 -26.58 -0.98 -8.27
C SER A 252 -25.29 -1.80 -8.19
N LEU A 253 -24.14 -1.18 -8.46
CA LEU A 253 -22.83 -1.83 -8.37
C LEU A 253 -22.52 -2.22 -6.92
N TYR A 254 -22.80 -1.32 -5.98
CA TYR A 254 -22.67 -1.57 -4.55
C TYR A 254 -23.60 -2.70 -4.09
N GLU A 255 -24.89 -2.63 -4.37
CA GLU A 255 -25.87 -3.67 -4.03
C GLU A 255 -25.45 -5.05 -4.55
N PHE A 256 -24.98 -5.12 -5.80
CA PHE A 256 -24.47 -6.37 -6.37
C PHE A 256 -23.21 -6.85 -5.65
N CYS A 257 -22.30 -5.95 -5.28
CA CYS A 257 -21.08 -6.30 -4.57
C CYS A 257 -21.37 -6.92 -3.18
N GLN A 258 -22.46 -6.50 -2.52
CA GLN A 258 -22.89 -7.08 -1.24
C GLN A 258 -23.30 -8.56 -1.36
N GLU A 259 -23.72 -9.01 -2.55
CA GLU A 259 -24.02 -10.41 -2.82
C GLU A 259 -22.77 -11.25 -3.09
N VAL A 260 -21.61 -10.61 -3.30
CA VAL A 260 -20.34 -11.26 -3.61
C VAL A 260 -19.61 -11.63 -2.32
N LYS A 261 -19.33 -12.93 -2.13
CA LYS A 261 -18.63 -13.44 -0.94
C LYS A 261 -17.13 -13.18 -0.94
N THR A 262 -16.48 -13.34 -2.08
CA THR A 262 -15.02 -13.18 -2.24
C THR A 262 -14.72 -12.30 -3.44
N PHE A 263 -14.89 -12.83 -4.65
CA PHE A 263 -14.84 -12.06 -5.88
C PHE A 263 -15.79 -12.62 -6.94
N ARG A 264 -16.16 -11.78 -7.91
CA ARG A 264 -17.00 -12.18 -9.04
C ARG A 264 -16.75 -11.26 -10.23
N TYR A 265 -16.48 -11.83 -11.40
CA TYR A 265 -16.47 -11.07 -12.64
C TYR A 265 -17.85 -11.09 -13.30
N ARG A 266 -18.35 -9.91 -13.67
CA ARG A 266 -19.54 -9.70 -14.48
C ARG A 266 -19.24 -8.53 -15.41
N GLU A 267 -18.90 -8.84 -16.65
CA GLU A 267 -18.46 -7.87 -17.65
C GLU A 267 -19.34 -6.59 -17.65
N PRO A 268 -18.74 -5.38 -17.61
CA PRO A 268 -17.31 -5.08 -17.57
C PRO A 268 -16.78 -4.83 -16.14
N TYR A 269 -17.30 -5.49 -15.10
CA TYR A 269 -16.96 -5.23 -13.70
C TYR A 269 -16.43 -6.47 -12.97
N LEU A 270 -15.32 -6.29 -12.27
CA LEU A 270 -14.83 -7.22 -11.26
C LEU A 270 -15.24 -6.70 -9.88
N PHE A 271 -15.93 -7.52 -9.13
CA PHE A 271 -16.39 -7.25 -7.77
C PHE A 271 -15.54 -8.06 -6.80
N CYS A 272 -15.14 -7.46 -5.69
CA CYS A 272 -14.35 -8.07 -4.65
C CYS A 272 -14.82 -7.59 -3.28
N THR A 273 -14.94 -8.50 -2.33
CA THR A 273 -15.38 -8.24 -0.96
C THR A 273 -14.33 -8.72 0.02
N LEU A 274 -13.90 -7.81 0.89
CA LEU A 274 -13.00 -8.06 2.01
C LEU A 274 -13.84 -7.85 3.28
N ALA A 275 -14.24 -8.94 3.91
CA ALA A 275 -14.93 -8.90 5.20
C ALA A 275 -13.89 -8.81 6.32
N THR A 276 -14.13 -7.91 7.28
CA THR A 276 -13.34 -7.79 8.51
C THR A 276 -14.17 -8.31 9.69
N ARG A 277 -13.52 -8.74 10.77
CA ARG A 277 -14.20 -9.16 12.01
C ARG A 277 -14.76 -7.99 12.81
N GLN A 278 -14.38 -6.75 12.50
CA GLN A 278 -14.86 -5.55 13.19
C GLN A 278 -16.19 -5.00 12.64
N ALA A 279 -16.95 -5.82 11.91
CA ALA A 279 -18.20 -5.42 11.23
C ALA A 279 -18.00 -4.34 10.15
N GLU A 280 -16.77 -4.14 9.68
CA GLU A 280 -16.50 -3.35 8.48
C GLU A 280 -16.40 -4.24 7.25
N GLU A 281 -17.11 -3.88 6.19
CA GLU A 281 -17.03 -4.56 4.90
C GLU A 281 -16.37 -3.62 3.90
N ILE A 282 -15.29 -4.09 3.29
CA ILE A 282 -14.61 -3.35 2.23
C ILE A 282 -15.00 -3.97 0.88
N TYR A 283 -15.53 -3.14 0.00
CA TYR A 283 -15.93 -3.52 -1.35
C TYR A 283 -15.05 -2.84 -2.37
N LEU A 284 -14.46 -3.63 -3.24
CA LEU A 284 -13.65 -3.18 -4.37
C LEU A 284 -14.37 -3.52 -5.66
N ILE A 285 -14.60 -2.50 -6.49
CA ILE A 285 -15.25 -2.61 -7.79
C ILE A 285 -14.29 -2.07 -8.83
N VAL A 286 -13.94 -2.89 -9.82
CA VAL A 286 -12.99 -2.52 -10.87
C VAL A 286 -13.68 -2.70 -12.21
N LYS A 287 -13.70 -1.65 -13.01
CA LYS A 287 -14.21 -1.69 -14.38
C LYS A 287 -13.10 -2.12 -15.33
N THR A 288 -13.30 -3.24 -15.99
CA THR A 288 -12.37 -3.85 -16.94
C THR A 288 -13.14 -4.70 -17.96
N GLU A 289 -12.79 -4.53 -19.24
CA GLU A 289 -13.28 -5.36 -20.34
C GLU A 289 -12.44 -6.65 -20.50
N THR A 290 -11.34 -6.75 -19.76
CA THR A 290 -10.49 -7.94 -19.74
C THR A 290 -11.08 -8.91 -18.73
N THR A 291 -11.36 -10.14 -19.17
CA THR A 291 -11.70 -11.24 -18.26
C THR A 291 -10.47 -11.52 -17.38
N PRO A 292 -10.64 -11.71 -16.06
CA PRO A 292 -9.57 -12.27 -15.24
C PRO A 292 -9.07 -13.55 -15.91
N ASP A 293 -7.75 -13.72 -15.97
CA ASP A 293 -7.20 -14.92 -16.61
C ASP A 293 -7.62 -16.17 -15.80
N ASP A 294 -7.34 -17.37 -16.33
CA ASP A 294 -7.51 -18.68 -15.67
C ASP A 294 -6.64 -18.85 -14.38
N THR A 295 -6.34 -17.76 -13.67
CA THR A 295 -5.79 -17.73 -12.32
C THR A 295 -6.61 -18.62 -11.43
N ASP A 296 -5.92 -19.48 -10.68
CA ASP A 296 -6.55 -20.36 -9.72
C ASP A 296 -7.40 -19.53 -8.74
N SER A 297 -8.71 -19.78 -8.75
CA SER A 297 -9.67 -19.15 -7.84
C SER A 297 -9.23 -19.32 -6.38
N ASP A 298 -8.48 -20.38 -6.08
CA ASP A 298 -7.93 -20.64 -4.75
C ASP A 298 -6.85 -19.63 -4.35
N ILE A 299 -6.01 -19.16 -5.30
CA ILE A 299 -4.97 -18.16 -5.02
C ILE A 299 -5.57 -16.79 -4.80
N LEU A 300 -6.53 -16.38 -5.64
CA LEU A 300 -7.25 -15.12 -5.44
C LEU A 300 -8.00 -15.15 -4.10
N SER A 301 -8.66 -16.26 -3.78
CA SER A 301 -9.35 -16.43 -2.49
C SER A 301 -8.37 -16.38 -1.31
N ALA A 302 -7.20 -17.02 -1.43
CA ALA A 302 -6.16 -16.98 -0.40
C ALA A 302 -5.58 -15.57 -0.21
N PHE A 303 -5.33 -14.83 -1.29
CA PHE A 303 -4.88 -13.44 -1.23
C PHE A 303 -5.91 -12.56 -0.52
N LEU A 304 -7.19 -12.68 -0.88
CA LEU A 304 -8.27 -11.90 -0.26
C LEU A 304 -8.43 -12.24 1.22
N LEU A 305 -8.40 -13.52 1.59
CA LEU A 305 -8.44 -13.93 2.99
C LEU A 305 -7.26 -13.37 3.79
N ASN A 306 -6.05 -13.45 3.25
CA ASN A 306 -4.86 -12.89 3.89
C ASN A 306 -4.95 -11.35 4.03
N SER A 307 -5.47 -10.68 2.99
CA SER A 307 -5.69 -9.22 2.99
C SER A 307 -6.72 -8.80 4.04
N SER A 308 -7.82 -9.55 4.18
CA SER A 308 -8.81 -9.37 5.24
C SER A 308 -8.20 -9.51 6.64
N LEU A 309 -7.34 -10.52 6.87
CA LEU A 309 -6.67 -10.70 8.16
C LEU A 309 -5.67 -9.57 8.45
N ALA A 310 -4.95 -9.10 7.43
CA ALA A 310 -4.01 -8.00 7.57
C ALA A 310 -4.74 -6.68 7.87
N LEU A 311 -5.90 -6.44 7.24
CA LEU A 311 -6.81 -5.33 7.58
C LEU A 311 -7.29 -5.43 9.03
N ASP A 312 -7.78 -6.60 9.46
CA ASP A 312 -8.23 -6.84 10.84
C ASP A 312 -7.13 -6.50 11.85
N TYR A 313 -5.89 -6.92 11.57
CA TYR A 313 -4.73 -6.63 12.41
C TYR A 313 -4.41 -5.13 12.45
N TRP A 314 -4.44 -4.46 11.29
CA TRP A 314 -4.23 -3.00 11.21
C TRP A 314 -5.29 -2.23 12.01
N PHE A 315 -6.57 -2.58 11.88
CA PHE A 315 -7.65 -1.95 12.66
C PHE A 315 -7.47 -2.19 14.16
N LEU A 316 -7.13 -3.43 14.56
CA LEU A 316 -6.92 -3.77 15.96
C LEU A 316 -5.74 -3.02 16.57
N THR A 317 -4.61 -2.96 15.87
CA THR A 317 -3.40 -2.27 16.34
C THR A 317 -3.59 -0.76 16.39
N SER A 318 -4.22 -0.17 15.36
CA SER A 318 -4.54 1.26 15.32
C SER A 318 -5.54 1.66 16.41
N SER A 319 -6.58 0.85 16.62
CA SER A 319 -7.56 1.07 17.70
C SER A 319 -6.91 0.95 19.08
N ARG A 320 -6.03 -0.04 19.26
CA ARG A 320 -5.26 -0.20 20.51
C ARG A 320 -4.38 1.01 20.79
N SER A 321 -3.59 1.46 19.81
CA SER A 321 -2.72 2.64 19.95
C SER A 321 -3.55 3.89 20.26
N ARG A 322 -4.64 4.12 19.53
CA ARG A 322 -5.55 5.26 19.78
C ARG A 322 -6.19 5.20 21.16
N SER A 323 -6.60 4.02 21.62
CA SER A 323 -7.19 3.81 22.95
C SER A 323 -6.16 4.06 24.06
N GLN A 324 -4.92 3.61 23.89
CA GLN A 324 -3.82 3.87 24.82
C GLN A 324 -3.51 5.36 24.92
N LYS A 325 -3.36 6.07 23.78
CA LYS A 325 -3.18 7.52 23.76
C LYS A 325 -4.32 8.23 24.50
N LYS A 326 -5.58 7.91 24.17
CA LYS A 326 -6.76 8.49 24.84
C LYS A 326 -6.79 8.22 26.34
N MET A 327 -6.41 7.01 26.78
CA MET A 327 -6.34 6.67 28.19
C MET A 327 -5.26 7.48 28.92
N LEU A 328 -4.12 7.72 28.26
CA LEU A 328 -3.03 8.54 28.81
C LEU A 328 -3.47 10.00 28.98
N PHE A 329 -4.06 10.58 27.94
CA PHE A 329 -4.64 11.93 28.00
C PHE A 329 -5.68 12.01 29.11
N PHE A 330 -6.64 11.10 29.14
CA PHE A 330 -7.69 11.07 30.16
C PHE A 330 -7.13 10.96 31.59
N LEU A 331 -6.14 10.08 31.83
CA LEU A 331 -5.53 9.93 33.16
C LEU A 331 -4.82 11.22 33.58
N SER A 332 -4.11 11.85 32.65
CA SER A 332 -3.37 13.08 32.93
C SER A 332 -4.31 14.27 33.13
N GLU A 333 -5.40 14.36 32.37
CA GLU A 333 -6.48 15.33 32.60
C GLU A 333 -7.15 15.13 33.95
N VAL A 334 -7.42 13.89 34.38
CA VAL A 334 -8.01 13.61 35.71
C VAL A 334 -7.08 14.06 36.83
N ILE A 335 -5.78 13.82 36.65
CA ILE A 335 -4.74 14.26 37.57
C ILE A 335 -4.71 15.79 37.61
N GLU A 336 -4.69 16.46 36.46
CA GLU A 336 -4.70 17.92 36.37
C GLU A 336 -5.98 18.53 36.96
N GLN A 337 -7.17 18.00 36.67
CA GLN A 337 -8.44 18.46 37.25
C GLN A 337 -8.52 18.27 38.77
N HIS A 338 -7.75 17.35 39.34
CA HIS A 338 -7.66 17.21 40.79
C HIS A 338 -6.89 18.39 41.42
N PHE A 339 -6.11 19.13 40.63
CA PHE A 339 -5.16 20.16 41.09
C PHE A 339 -5.47 21.57 40.57
N SER A 340 -5.96 21.70 39.33
CA SER A 340 -6.34 22.95 38.68
C SER A 340 -7.78 22.87 38.15
N GLU A 341 -8.41 24.02 37.94
CA GLU A 341 -9.79 24.08 37.41
C GLU A 341 -9.84 24.01 35.87
N THR A 342 -8.69 23.90 35.19
CA THR A 342 -8.61 23.96 33.73
C THR A 342 -8.55 22.57 33.11
N GLY A 343 -9.52 22.23 32.25
CA GLY A 343 -9.65 20.89 31.68
C GLY A 343 -8.72 20.62 30.48
N ASN A 344 -8.32 21.66 29.73
CA ASN A 344 -7.65 21.50 28.44
C ASN A 344 -6.15 21.84 28.43
N HIS A 345 -5.57 22.15 29.60
CA HIS A 345 -4.14 22.46 29.77
C HIS A 345 -3.21 21.40 29.15
N ILE A 346 -3.44 20.13 29.49
CA ILE A 346 -2.62 19.01 28.99
C ILE A 346 -2.65 18.92 27.46
N GLN A 347 -3.81 19.12 26.84
CA GLN A 347 -3.95 19.10 25.39
C GLN A 347 -3.16 20.27 24.78
N ARG A 348 -3.37 21.50 25.25
CA ARG A 348 -2.68 22.70 24.73
C ARG A 348 -1.17 22.60 24.87
N VAL A 349 -0.67 22.25 26.05
CA VAL A 349 0.76 22.10 26.31
C VAL A 349 1.37 21.05 25.38
N SER A 350 0.74 19.88 25.26
CA SER A 350 1.28 18.81 24.39
C SER A 350 1.37 19.24 22.92
N GLU A 351 0.33 19.92 22.38
CA GLU A 351 0.33 20.39 21.00
C GLU A 351 1.34 21.53 20.76
N MET A 352 1.51 22.44 21.74
CA MET A 352 2.52 23.49 21.67
C MET A 352 3.95 22.93 21.76
N VAL A 353 4.19 21.91 22.59
CA VAL A 353 5.47 21.18 22.66
C VAL A 353 5.77 20.49 21.33
N HIS A 354 4.77 19.86 20.71
CA HIS A 354 4.90 19.27 19.38
C HIS A 354 5.37 20.30 18.35
N LEU A 355 4.66 21.44 18.28
CA LEU A 355 5.00 22.52 17.36
C LEU A 355 6.42 23.05 17.61
N MET A 356 6.79 23.27 18.87
CA MET A 356 8.15 23.69 19.24
C MET A 356 9.21 22.68 18.77
N ALA A 357 8.96 21.38 18.92
CA ALA A 357 9.89 20.33 18.50
C ALA A 357 10.10 20.32 16.97
N VAL A 358 9.01 20.37 16.20
CA VAL A 358 9.06 20.44 14.73
C VAL A 358 9.83 21.68 14.28
N GLU A 359 9.52 22.85 14.84
CA GLU A 359 10.18 24.11 14.47
C GLU A 359 11.64 24.18 14.91
N TYR A 360 12.02 23.43 15.96
CA TYR A 360 13.41 23.27 16.37
C TYR A 360 14.22 22.38 15.41
N GLY A 361 13.55 21.47 14.69
CA GLY A 361 14.15 20.61 13.68
C GLY A 361 14.04 19.10 13.93
N PHE A 362 13.18 18.68 14.86
CA PHE A 362 12.86 17.26 15.06
C PHE A 362 12.05 16.72 13.87
N SER A 363 12.17 15.42 13.60
CA SER A 363 11.23 14.73 12.71
C SER A 363 9.83 14.65 13.33
N GLU A 364 8.80 14.44 12.51
CA GLU A 364 7.41 14.33 13.00
C GLU A 364 7.27 13.22 14.06
N ASP A 365 7.95 12.08 13.87
CA ASP A 365 7.93 10.97 14.83
C ASP A 365 8.56 11.34 16.18
N GLU A 366 9.69 12.05 16.15
CA GLU A 366 10.35 12.49 17.39
C GLU A 366 9.55 13.62 18.08
N ALA A 367 8.90 14.50 17.31
CA ALA A 367 8.03 15.54 17.85
C ALA A 367 6.77 14.94 18.50
N GLU A 368 6.13 13.96 17.86
CA GLU A 368 4.98 13.22 18.42
C GLU A 368 5.39 12.42 19.66
N HIS A 369 6.62 11.88 19.68
CA HIS A 369 7.18 11.23 20.87
C HIS A 369 7.29 12.23 22.04
N LEU A 370 7.89 13.40 21.81
CA LEU A 370 8.07 14.42 22.82
C LEU A 370 6.73 15.00 23.31
N LYS A 371 5.76 15.16 22.40
CA LYS A 371 4.38 15.49 22.72
C LYS A 371 3.80 14.51 23.72
N MET A 372 3.88 13.20 23.44
CA MET A 372 3.36 12.16 24.32
C MET A 372 4.05 12.15 25.70
N ALA A 373 5.37 12.37 25.73
CA ALA A 373 6.16 12.45 26.96
C ALA A 373 5.75 13.64 27.84
N SER A 374 5.48 14.80 27.23
CA SER A 374 5.15 16.05 27.94
C SER A 374 3.86 16.00 28.76
N ILE A 375 2.91 15.14 28.38
CA ILE A 375 1.61 14.97 29.04
C ILE A 375 1.79 14.58 30.52
N LEU A 376 2.88 13.86 30.84
CA LEU A 376 3.13 13.28 32.15
C LEU A 376 4.02 14.12 33.07
N HIS A 377 4.40 15.34 32.69
CA HIS A 377 5.36 16.15 33.44
C HIS A 377 4.97 16.34 34.91
N ASP A 378 3.67 16.48 35.17
CA ASP A 378 3.09 16.74 36.49
C ASP A 378 2.50 15.51 37.19
N ILE A 379 2.73 14.29 36.67
CA ILE A 379 2.20 13.04 37.25
C ILE A 379 2.53 12.88 38.74
N GLY A 380 3.68 13.40 39.17
CA GLY A 380 4.15 13.32 40.54
C GLY A 380 3.33 14.10 41.56
N LYS A 381 2.48 15.05 41.13
CA LYS A 381 1.59 15.81 42.01
C LYS A 381 0.60 14.91 42.76
N ILE A 382 0.32 13.70 42.26
CA ILE A 382 -0.49 12.68 42.97
C ILE A 382 0.09 12.29 44.34
N GLY A 383 1.39 12.49 44.55
CA GLY A 383 2.06 12.20 45.82
C GLY A 383 2.11 13.39 46.78
N ILE A 384 1.55 14.55 46.42
CA ILE A 384 1.57 15.76 47.25
C ILE A 384 0.30 15.81 48.12
N PRO A 385 0.40 16.09 49.43
CA PRO A 385 -0.77 16.20 50.31
C PRO A 385 -1.76 17.29 49.86
N ASP A 386 -3.06 16.98 49.94
CA ASP A 386 -4.15 17.89 49.55
C ASP A 386 -4.09 19.23 50.31
N GLU A 387 -3.67 19.25 51.57
CA GLU A 387 -3.58 20.49 52.35
C GLU A 387 -2.53 21.47 51.82
N ILE A 388 -1.52 20.97 51.10
CA ILE A 388 -0.48 21.77 50.44
C ILE A 388 -0.92 22.09 49.02
N LEU A 389 -1.40 21.09 48.30
CA LEU A 389 -1.73 21.19 46.88
C LEU A 389 -2.93 22.10 46.60
N LYS A 390 -3.95 22.07 47.47
CA LYS A 390 -5.18 22.88 47.37
C LYS A 390 -5.17 24.09 48.30
N LYS A 391 -4.01 24.48 48.87
CA LYS A 391 -3.91 25.55 49.87
C LYS A 391 -4.30 26.91 49.29
N PRO A 392 -5.30 27.62 49.87
CA PRO A 392 -5.66 28.95 49.41
C PRO A 392 -4.68 30.03 49.87
N GLY A 393 -3.59 30.18 49.14
CA GLY A 393 -2.58 31.21 49.36
C GLY A 393 -1.15 30.74 49.06
N LYS A 394 -0.16 31.53 49.48
CA LYS A 394 1.24 31.19 49.30
C LYS A 394 1.64 30.03 50.22
N LEU A 395 2.44 29.11 49.68
CA LEU A 395 3.12 28.08 50.45
C LEU A 395 4.23 28.71 51.30
N ASN A 396 4.43 28.20 52.51
CA ASN A 396 5.63 28.49 53.31
C ASN A 396 6.83 27.66 52.80
N ASP A 397 8.02 27.89 53.35
CA ASP A 397 9.24 27.22 52.88
C ASP A 397 9.18 25.69 53.03
N GLU A 398 8.61 25.16 54.12
CA GLU A 398 8.46 23.71 54.34
C GLU A 398 7.46 23.08 53.35
N GLU A 399 6.32 23.74 53.14
CA GLU A 399 5.30 23.33 52.18
C GLU A 399 5.81 23.39 50.73
N MET A 400 6.66 24.38 50.43
CA MET A 400 7.31 24.51 49.12
C MET A 400 8.30 23.37 48.89
N GLU A 401 9.09 22.97 49.87
CA GLU A 401 9.98 21.80 49.73
C GLU A 401 9.20 20.50 49.52
N ILE A 402 8.03 20.35 50.15
CA ILE A 402 7.14 19.22 49.86
C ILE A 402 6.58 19.33 48.44
N MET A 403 6.12 20.51 48.01
CA MET A 403 5.62 20.73 46.64
C MET A 403 6.65 20.37 45.59
N LYS A 404 7.91 20.84 45.75
CA LYS A 404 9.02 20.53 44.84
C LYS A 404 9.28 19.03 44.70
N SER A 405 8.92 18.21 45.69
CA SER A 405 9.15 16.76 45.64
C SER A 405 8.36 16.05 44.53
N HIS A 406 7.35 16.68 43.92
CA HIS A 406 6.57 16.09 42.83
C HIS A 406 7.46 15.69 41.65
N VAL A 407 8.52 16.45 41.32
CA VAL A 407 9.45 16.12 40.23
C VAL A 407 10.16 14.78 40.47
N GLN A 408 10.59 14.53 41.72
CA GLN A 408 11.24 13.26 42.10
C GLN A 408 10.24 12.12 42.19
N ILE A 409 9.02 12.39 42.64
CA ILE A 409 7.93 11.41 42.67
C ILE A 409 7.60 10.97 41.23
N GLY A 410 7.42 11.94 40.32
CA GLY A 410 7.15 11.70 38.91
C GLY A 410 8.27 10.91 38.24
N TYR A 411 9.53 11.35 38.41
CA TYR A 411 10.70 10.61 37.92
C TYR A 411 10.71 9.15 38.40
N ARG A 412 10.47 8.89 39.69
CA ARG A 412 10.46 7.51 40.23
C ARG A 412 9.32 6.66 39.66
N MET A 413 8.17 7.27 39.38
CA MET A 413 7.04 6.56 38.76
C MET A 413 7.37 6.14 37.33
N LEU A 414 8.00 7.05 36.57
CA LEU A 414 8.22 6.87 35.13
C LEU A 414 9.51 6.11 34.79
N SER A 415 10.60 6.34 35.53
CA SER A 415 11.92 5.70 35.31
C SER A 415 11.96 4.18 35.48
N SER A 416 10.87 3.58 35.95
CA SER A 416 10.74 2.12 36.04
C SER A 416 10.45 1.46 34.69
N ASN A 417 10.10 2.23 33.67
CA ASN A 417 9.80 1.76 32.33
C ASN A 417 10.81 2.32 31.31
N GLU A 418 11.45 1.43 30.55
CA GLU A 418 12.45 1.78 29.54
C GLU A 418 11.86 1.83 28.12
N ASP A 419 10.58 1.48 27.94
CA ASP A 419 9.92 1.43 26.64
C ASP A 419 9.30 2.77 26.22
N GLU A 420 9.18 2.97 24.90
CA GLU A 420 8.49 4.11 24.27
C GLU A 420 8.93 5.47 24.83
N PHE A 421 7.97 6.32 25.24
CA PHE A 421 8.17 7.71 25.67
C PHE A 421 8.45 7.88 27.16
N PHE A 422 8.53 6.77 27.92
CA PHE A 422 8.73 6.83 29.37
C PHE A 422 10.10 7.41 29.80
N PRO A 423 11.22 7.13 29.11
CA PRO A 423 12.50 7.74 29.44
C PRO A 423 12.46 9.27 29.34
N ASP A 424 11.97 9.80 28.22
CA ASP A 424 11.81 11.23 28.00
C ASP A 424 10.80 11.84 28.99
N ALA A 425 9.68 11.14 29.24
CA ALA A 425 8.69 11.59 30.23
C ALA A 425 9.28 11.68 31.64
N ALA A 426 10.13 10.72 32.03
CA ALA A 426 10.82 10.74 33.33
C ALA A 426 11.79 11.92 33.41
N GLU A 427 12.59 12.14 32.37
CA GLU A 427 13.54 13.24 32.27
C GLU A 427 12.85 14.62 32.34
N ILE A 428 11.73 14.77 31.61
CA ILE A 428 10.87 15.94 31.65
C ILE A 428 10.29 16.14 33.05
N ALA A 429 9.67 15.10 33.64
CA ALA A 429 9.08 15.19 34.97
C ALA A 429 10.11 15.60 36.02
N LEU A 430 11.37 15.17 35.89
CA LEU A 430 12.45 15.55 36.80
C LEU A 430 12.91 17.00 36.61
N SER A 431 12.99 17.47 35.36
CA SER A 431 13.78 18.66 35.01
C SER A 431 12.96 19.86 34.52
N HIS A 432 11.63 19.75 34.37
CA HIS A 432 10.80 20.82 33.82
C HIS A 432 10.72 22.10 34.66
N HIS A 433 11.22 22.06 35.91
CA HIS A 433 11.36 23.22 36.79
C HIS A 433 12.81 23.67 37.00
N GLU A 434 13.76 23.15 36.21
CA GLU A 434 15.11 23.68 36.15
C GLU A 434 15.12 25.04 35.42
N GLY A 435 15.94 25.97 35.92
CA GLY A 435 16.08 27.30 35.35
C GLY A 435 17.38 27.40 34.54
N TRP A 436 17.36 28.07 33.39
CA TRP A 436 18.52 28.17 32.50
C TRP A 436 19.82 28.63 33.19
N ASP A 437 19.73 29.54 34.17
CA ASP A 437 20.87 30.04 34.97
C ASP A 437 21.24 29.13 36.17
N GLY A 438 20.48 28.06 36.40
CA GLY A 438 20.57 27.11 37.51
C GLY A 438 19.94 27.58 38.82
N ASN A 439 18.98 28.51 38.77
CA ASN A 439 18.17 28.91 39.91
C ASN A 439 17.00 27.96 40.21
N GLY A 440 16.75 26.98 39.32
CA GLY A 440 15.65 26.01 39.40
C GLY A 440 15.92 24.83 40.33
N TYR A 441 15.08 23.80 40.19
CA TYR A 441 15.11 22.60 41.03
C TYR A 441 14.73 21.36 40.19
N PRO A 442 15.09 20.14 40.63
CA PRO A 442 15.69 19.76 41.92
C PRO A 442 17.23 19.74 41.97
N GLU A 443 17.92 19.71 40.84
CA GLU A 443 19.37 19.53 40.76
C GLU A 443 20.13 20.85 40.51
N GLY A 444 19.43 21.90 40.06
CA GLY A 444 20.04 23.19 39.76
C GLY A 444 20.90 23.13 38.50
N LEU A 445 20.43 22.36 37.51
CA LEU A 445 21.08 22.19 36.21
C LEU A 445 21.19 23.53 35.49
N LYS A 446 22.24 23.71 34.68
CA LYS A 446 22.52 24.98 33.98
C LYS A 446 22.60 24.78 32.48
N ALA A 447 22.00 25.72 31.77
CA ALA A 447 22.05 25.81 30.31
C ALA A 447 21.77 24.45 29.63
N GLU A 448 22.69 23.97 28.79
CA GLU A 448 22.53 22.74 28.02
C GLU A 448 22.65 21.46 28.85
N SER A 449 23.01 21.56 30.14
CA SER A 449 22.89 20.42 31.07
C SER A 449 21.43 20.07 31.35
N ILE A 450 20.51 21.02 31.14
CA ILE A 450 19.09 20.78 31.21
C ILE A 450 18.68 20.06 29.92
N PRO A 451 17.98 18.92 30.03
CA PRO A 451 17.43 18.23 28.88
C PRO A 451 16.64 19.15 27.95
N LEU A 452 16.85 19.00 26.64
CA LEU A 452 16.17 19.86 25.65
C LEU A 452 14.64 19.73 25.74
N SER A 453 14.17 18.51 25.96
CA SER A 453 12.77 18.15 26.22
C SER A 453 12.16 18.99 27.35
N ALA A 454 12.85 19.07 28.49
CA ALA A 454 12.44 19.86 29.64
C ALA A 454 12.52 21.38 29.39
N ARG A 455 13.54 21.85 28.66
CA ARG A 455 13.66 23.27 28.28
C ARG A 455 12.53 23.74 27.37
N ILE A 456 12.11 22.90 26.41
CA ILE A 456 10.95 23.18 25.55
C ILE A 456 9.68 23.26 26.39
N LEU A 457 9.45 22.26 27.25
CA LEU A 457 8.26 22.22 28.09
C LEU A 457 8.20 23.44 29.03
N ALA A 458 9.30 23.84 29.66
CA ALA A 458 9.31 24.94 30.62
C ALA A 458 8.79 26.27 30.03
N VAL A 459 9.13 26.57 28.77
CA VAL A 459 8.62 27.77 28.07
C VAL A 459 7.11 27.66 27.85
N VAL A 460 6.66 26.50 27.35
CA VAL A 460 5.27 26.26 26.99
C VAL A 460 4.36 26.22 28.23
N ASP A 461 4.76 25.51 29.28
CA ASP A 461 4.00 25.36 30.52
C ASP A 461 3.80 26.71 31.22
N VAL A 462 4.88 27.50 31.36
CA VAL A 462 4.75 28.84 31.98
C VAL A 462 3.84 29.75 31.15
N PHE A 463 3.92 29.70 29.82
CA PHE A 463 3.03 30.50 28.98
C PHE A 463 1.56 30.10 29.15
N ASP A 464 1.24 28.79 29.07
CA ASP A 464 -0.14 28.31 29.24
C ASP A 464 -0.68 28.65 30.62
N ALA A 465 0.14 28.45 31.66
CA ALA A 465 -0.19 28.73 33.06
C ALA A 465 -0.48 30.22 33.33
N LEU A 466 0.12 31.15 32.57
CA LEU A 466 -0.11 32.59 32.73
C LEU A 466 -1.34 33.07 31.99
N THR A 467 -1.66 32.47 30.85
CA THR A 467 -2.73 32.91 29.94
C THR A 467 -4.10 32.32 30.29
N HIS A 468 -4.17 31.40 31.25
CA HIS A 468 -5.41 30.77 31.71
C HIS A 468 -5.68 30.99 33.20
N LEU A 469 -6.95 30.86 33.60
CA LEU A 469 -7.41 31.12 34.96
C LEU A 469 -6.88 30.03 35.91
N ARG A 470 -6.38 30.42 37.10
CA ARG A 470 -6.05 29.48 38.18
C ARG A 470 -6.72 29.90 39.48
N VAL A 471 -6.87 28.96 40.42
CA VAL A 471 -7.54 29.14 41.74
C VAL A 471 -7.10 30.41 42.50
N TYR A 472 -5.89 30.92 42.24
CA TYR A 472 -5.29 32.07 42.94
C TYR A 472 -4.90 33.26 42.04
N LYS A 473 -5.20 33.24 40.73
CA LYS A 473 -4.70 34.25 39.80
C LYS A 473 -5.59 34.40 38.55
N ASP A 474 -5.94 35.63 38.22
CA ASP A 474 -6.59 35.96 36.95
C ASP A 474 -5.62 35.74 35.78
N ALA A 475 -6.17 35.36 34.63
CA ALA A 475 -5.42 35.18 33.38
C ALA A 475 -4.74 36.49 32.96
N TRP A 476 -3.48 36.39 32.53
CA TRP A 476 -2.73 37.51 31.96
C TRP A 476 -3.13 37.76 30.51
N THR A 477 -2.83 38.96 30.03
CA THR A 477 -2.89 39.20 28.59
C THR A 477 -1.77 38.44 27.90
N GLU A 478 -1.98 38.04 26.65
CA GLU A 478 -0.95 37.42 25.81
C GLU A 478 0.33 38.27 25.76
N GLU A 479 0.17 39.60 25.64
CA GLU A 479 1.27 40.56 25.60
C GLU A 479 2.10 40.55 26.89
N ASP A 480 1.45 40.49 28.06
CA ASP A 480 2.13 40.41 29.35
C ASP A 480 2.85 39.06 29.55
N ALA A 481 2.25 37.96 29.08
CA ALA A 481 2.87 36.64 29.15
C ALA A 481 4.11 36.55 28.26
N LEU A 482 4.04 37.03 27.01
CA LEU A 482 5.19 37.10 26.11
C LEU A 482 6.31 37.98 26.68
N LYS A 483 5.94 39.14 27.24
CA LYS A 483 6.91 40.03 27.87
C LYS A 483 7.64 39.36 29.03
N LEU A 484 6.95 38.55 29.83
CA LEU A 484 7.61 37.78 30.89
C LEU A 484 8.61 36.78 30.32
N LEU A 485 8.26 36.05 29.26
CA LEU A 485 9.19 35.12 28.60
C LEU A 485 10.44 35.84 28.10
N GLU A 486 10.28 37.03 27.49
CA GLU A 486 11.41 37.87 27.08
C GLU A 486 12.24 38.37 28.27
N ASP A 487 11.60 38.85 29.34
CA ASP A 487 12.27 39.35 30.55
C ASP A 487 13.03 38.24 31.29
N LYS A 488 12.56 36.99 31.19
CA LYS A 488 13.18 35.79 31.81
C LYS A 488 14.08 35.00 30.87
N LYS A 489 14.30 35.49 29.65
CA LYS A 489 15.17 34.90 28.64
C LYS A 489 16.63 34.85 29.13
N GLY A 490 17.23 33.66 29.14
CA GLY A 490 18.58 33.44 29.64
C GLY A 490 18.71 33.43 31.17
N ILE A 491 17.58 33.51 31.88
CA ILE A 491 17.50 33.37 33.35
C ILE A 491 16.76 32.08 33.66
N ASP A 492 15.46 32.05 33.37
CA ASP A 492 14.63 30.87 33.61
C ASP A 492 14.55 30.02 32.33
N PHE A 493 14.57 30.65 31.15
CA PHE A 493 14.34 29.99 29.86
C PHE A 493 15.54 30.03 28.93
N ASP A 494 15.69 28.99 28.10
CA ASP A 494 16.65 28.94 27.00
C ASP A 494 16.39 30.08 26.01
N PRO A 495 17.39 30.97 25.75
CA PRO A 495 17.24 32.07 24.82
C PRO A 495 16.75 31.66 23.43
N SER A 496 17.24 30.54 22.91
CA SER A 496 16.91 30.07 21.57
C SER A 496 15.45 29.60 21.47
N LEU A 497 14.92 29.00 22.53
CA LEU A 497 13.55 28.49 22.58
C LEU A 497 12.54 29.61 22.79
N VAL A 498 12.87 30.65 23.56
CA VAL A 498 12.01 31.84 23.68
C VAL A 498 11.86 32.52 22.32
N ASP A 499 12.96 32.70 21.58
CA ASP A 499 12.92 33.28 20.23
C ASP A 499 12.08 32.43 19.28
N LEU A 500 12.23 31.10 19.35
CA LEU A 500 11.47 30.16 18.53
C LEU A 500 9.96 30.21 18.84
N PHE A 501 9.60 30.28 20.12
CA PHE A 501 8.22 30.38 20.58
C PHE A 501 7.56 31.66 20.07
N ILE A 502 8.23 32.81 20.24
CA ILE A 502 7.74 34.11 19.79
C ILE A 502 7.62 34.15 18.26
N ALA A 503 8.59 33.60 17.53
CA ALA A 503 8.54 33.54 16.06
C ALA A 503 7.36 32.72 15.53
N ASN A 504 6.88 31.74 16.31
CA ASN A 504 5.74 30.88 15.96
C ASN A 504 4.46 31.20 16.73
N PHE A 505 4.38 32.38 17.36
CA PHE A 505 3.28 32.71 18.27
C PHE A 505 1.88 32.66 17.63
N GLU A 506 1.74 33.05 16.36
CA GLU A 506 0.44 32.97 15.68
C GLU A 506 -0.04 31.52 15.50
N LYS A 507 0.87 30.56 15.27
CA LYS A 507 0.52 29.13 15.27
C LYS A 507 0.16 28.64 16.69
N MET A 508 0.85 29.14 17.72
CA MET A 508 0.50 28.84 19.12
C MET A 508 -0.93 29.30 19.43
N LYS A 509 -1.33 30.48 18.96
CA LYS A 509 -2.72 30.97 19.11
C LYS A 509 -3.75 30.05 18.46
N GLU A 510 -3.45 29.48 17.29
CA GLU A 510 -4.36 28.53 16.64
C GLU A 510 -4.63 27.32 17.54
N ILE A 511 -3.59 26.82 18.23
CA ILE A 511 -3.69 25.73 19.21
C ILE A 511 -4.54 26.15 20.42
N LEU A 512 -4.27 27.34 20.99
CA LEU A 512 -5.05 27.85 22.13
C LEU A 512 -6.55 27.97 21.78
N ASN A 513 -6.85 28.53 20.60
CA ASN A 513 -8.22 28.70 20.12
C ASN A 513 -8.93 27.37 19.79
N ALA A 514 -8.19 26.33 19.44
CA ALA A 514 -8.73 24.99 19.20
C ALA A 514 -9.11 24.27 20.51
N HIS A 515 -8.53 24.67 21.64
CA HIS A 515 -8.66 24.00 22.94
C HIS A 515 -8.97 24.98 24.10
N PRO A 516 -10.07 25.75 24.04
CA PRO A 516 -10.45 26.69 25.09
C PRO A 516 -10.88 25.95 26.37
N ASP A 517 -10.68 26.54 27.55
CA ASP A 517 -11.17 26.00 28.83
C ASP A 517 -12.70 26.01 28.97
#